data_AF-A0A7K3WFB5-F1
#
_entry.id   AF-A0A7K3WFB5-F1
#
_cell.length_a   1.000
_cell.length_b   1.000
_cell.length_c   1.000
_cell.angle_alpha   90.00
_cell.angle_beta   90.00
_cell.angle_gamma   90.00
#
_symmetry.space_group_name_H-M   'P 1'
#
loop_
_entity.id
_entity.type
_entity.pdbx_description
1 polymer ?
#
loop_
_entity_poly.entity_id
_entity_poly.type
_entity_poly.pdbx_seq_one_letter_code
_entity_poly.pdbx_strand_id
1 'polypeptide(L)'
;MPLLAGLSDQVLRELNLPAETLTAFAGNLEEWLSFLSTDQPWLTDQQNLRNRAQFRDASEAVHACITQCEEAAVLSAPPPWLERLAWHWCAASPDIATYNYDLLLERLTTQLALTSTWGDLYGISLTERQAPGDSSFLSASRPVSSTYRLFKLHGSINWFYGGPDAPTTERVVLARDSVRWLGSPADSTEAVDRGRRAAVHEDLLPLIVPPTGTKGVSYGNRSLRAQWQKAFEALSSAESLTIIGYSFPPSDLVARHFLSSSLLAVPVAVVDRGELAAEVVADLLPRSDVQSVTGDDAVAHYVESVCGDVILWGVRHHERGRRACLRVNGVETELADDERFDASRYPGDSDPASTWAREEAERRYPGIANLALTNHWPSTGDSTLWQGVYTGPR
;
A
#
# COMPACT_ATOMS: atom_id res chain seq x y z
N MET A 1 0.29 5.63 7.07
CA MET A 1 -0.48 5.49 8.33
C MET A 1 -0.03 6.45 9.45
N PRO A 2 -0.95 7.21 10.08
CA PRO A 2 -0.67 7.89 11.35
C PRO A 2 -0.43 6.87 12.48
N LEU A 3 0.42 7.23 13.46
CA LEU A 3 0.54 6.48 14.71
C LEU A 3 -0.74 6.63 15.55
N LEU A 4 -1.01 5.67 16.44
CA LEU A 4 -2.24 5.66 17.26
C LEU A 4 -2.47 6.97 18.04
N ALA A 5 -1.40 7.56 18.59
CA ALA A 5 -1.47 8.86 19.27
C ALA A 5 -1.93 9.99 18.33
N GLY A 6 -1.35 10.07 17.13
CA GLY A 6 -1.74 11.07 16.12
C GLY A 6 -3.16 10.84 15.59
N LEU A 7 -3.60 9.58 15.52
CA LEU A 7 -4.97 9.22 15.14
C LEU A 7 -6.00 9.66 16.18
N SER A 8 -5.66 9.57 17.47
CA SER A 8 -6.55 9.93 18.59
C SER A 8 -7.04 11.39 18.50
N ASP A 9 -6.13 12.33 18.30
CA ASP A 9 -6.44 13.77 18.21
C ASP A 9 -7.24 14.12 16.96
N GLN A 10 -7.03 13.40 15.85
CA GLN A 10 -7.79 13.62 14.62
C GLN A 10 -9.21 13.08 14.75
N VAL A 11 -9.39 11.87 15.30
CA VAL A 11 -10.71 11.25 15.50
C VAL A 11 -11.59 12.09 16.42
N LEU A 12 -11.06 12.58 17.54
CA LEU A 12 -11.87 13.44 18.44
C LEU A 12 -12.29 14.74 17.77
N ARG A 13 -11.42 15.34 16.94
CA ARG A 13 -11.76 16.55 16.17
C ARG A 13 -12.84 16.28 15.12
N GLU A 14 -12.72 15.19 14.38
CA GLU A 14 -13.71 14.77 13.37
C GLU A 14 -15.09 14.56 14.00
N LEU A 15 -15.14 13.98 15.20
CA LEU A 15 -16.38 13.76 15.96
C LEU A 15 -16.87 15.00 16.74
N ASN A 16 -16.13 16.11 16.70
CA ASN A 16 -16.38 17.28 17.54
C ASN A 16 -16.51 16.94 19.03
N LEU A 17 -15.64 16.04 19.51
CA LEU A 17 -15.57 15.61 20.90
C LEU A 17 -14.41 16.29 21.64
N PRO A 18 -14.59 16.59 22.95
CA PRO A 18 -13.54 17.17 23.76
C PRO A 18 -12.41 16.15 24.02
N ALA A 19 -11.16 16.63 24.17
CA ALA A 19 -9.99 15.78 24.45
C ALA A 19 -10.17 14.95 25.74
N GLU A 20 -10.93 15.49 26.69
CA GLU A 20 -11.26 14.87 27.97
C GLU A 20 -12.06 13.56 27.80
N THR A 21 -12.65 13.29 26.63
CA THR A 21 -13.35 12.04 26.29
C THR A 21 -12.48 10.81 26.57
N LEU A 22 -11.17 10.90 26.30
CA LEU A 22 -10.25 9.77 26.48
C LEU A 22 -9.64 9.70 27.89
N THR A 23 -9.97 10.62 28.80
CA THR A 23 -9.36 10.68 30.15
C THR A 23 -9.59 9.39 30.94
N ALA A 24 -10.79 8.82 30.84
CA ALA A 24 -11.15 7.56 31.49
C ALA A 24 -10.38 6.34 30.95
N PHE A 25 -9.69 6.50 29.83
CA PHE A 25 -8.93 5.49 29.11
C PHE A 25 -7.44 5.87 29.00
N ALA A 26 -6.95 6.74 29.90
CA ALA A 26 -5.56 7.22 29.91
C ALA A 26 -5.08 7.82 28.56
N GLY A 27 -5.98 8.42 27.79
CA GLY A 27 -5.67 8.95 26.46
C GLY A 27 -5.61 7.89 25.35
N ASN A 28 -5.98 6.64 25.62
CA ASN A 28 -5.88 5.53 24.68
C ASN A 28 -7.16 5.36 23.85
N LEU A 29 -7.08 5.74 22.57
CA LEU A 29 -8.17 5.56 21.60
C LEU A 29 -8.58 4.09 21.44
N GLU A 30 -7.62 3.15 21.49
CA GLU A 30 -7.91 1.73 21.32
C GLU A 30 -8.76 1.19 22.47
N GLU A 31 -8.44 1.58 23.71
CA GLU A 31 -9.24 1.21 24.89
C GLU A 31 -10.65 1.81 24.84
N TRP A 32 -10.77 3.07 24.43
CA TRP A 32 -12.07 3.72 24.27
C TRP A 32 -12.93 3.04 23.20
N LEU A 33 -12.38 2.77 22.01
CA LEU A 33 -13.09 2.05 20.95
C LEU A 33 -13.46 0.63 21.39
N SER A 34 -12.58 -0.05 22.15
CA SER A 34 -12.87 -1.37 22.72
C SER A 34 -14.06 -1.33 23.66
N PHE A 35 -14.10 -0.34 24.56
CA PHE A 35 -15.22 -0.12 25.47
C PHE A 35 -16.53 0.15 24.72
N LEU A 36 -16.50 0.98 23.66
CA LEU A 36 -17.69 1.30 22.87
C LEU A 36 -18.21 0.11 22.05
N SER A 37 -17.30 -0.75 21.58
CA SER A 37 -17.64 -1.89 20.70
C SER A 37 -18.34 -3.05 21.39
N THR A 38 -18.22 -3.15 22.73
CA THR A 38 -18.68 -4.30 23.52
C THR A 38 -19.78 -3.88 24.49
N ASP A 39 -20.84 -4.68 24.58
CA ASP A 39 -21.91 -4.44 25.56
C ASP A 39 -21.35 -4.59 26.98
N GLN A 40 -21.57 -3.55 27.79
CA GLN A 40 -21.07 -3.49 29.15
C GLN A 40 -22.12 -4.06 30.11
N PRO A 41 -21.77 -5.02 30.99
CA PRO A 41 -22.74 -5.71 31.83
C PRO A 41 -23.35 -4.81 32.92
N TRP A 42 -22.73 -3.67 33.23
CA TRP A 42 -23.25 -2.68 34.19
C TRP A 42 -24.05 -1.55 33.54
N LEU A 43 -24.17 -1.53 32.21
CA LEU A 43 -24.96 -0.55 31.47
C LEU A 43 -26.30 -1.14 31.08
N THR A 44 -27.30 -0.28 30.94
CA THR A 44 -28.60 -0.65 30.36
C THR A 44 -28.47 -0.89 28.85
N ASP A 45 -29.42 -1.64 28.27
CA ASP A 45 -29.48 -1.86 26.81
C ASP A 45 -29.47 -0.54 26.02
N GLN A 46 -30.16 0.50 26.50
CA GLN A 46 -30.18 1.82 25.86
C GLN A 46 -28.81 2.49 25.87
N GLN A 47 -28.03 2.33 26.94
CA GLN A 47 -26.68 2.87 27.02
C GLN A 47 -25.73 2.07 26.12
N ASN A 48 -25.83 0.74 26.09
CA ASN A 48 -25.05 -0.10 25.18
C ASN A 48 -25.36 0.21 23.71
N LEU A 49 -26.62 0.46 23.36
CA LEU A 49 -26.98 0.90 22.00
C LEU A 49 -26.37 2.27 21.65
N ARG A 50 -26.30 3.21 22.59
CA ARG A 50 -25.60 4.49 22.38
C ARG A 50 -24.09 4.28 22.20
N ASN A 51 -23.48 3.40 22.99
CA ASN A 51 -22.06 3.05 22.81
C ASN A 51 -21.80 2.47 21.42
N ARG A 52 -22.67 1.55 20.96
CA ARG A 52 -22.57 0.97 19.62
C ARG A 52 -22.75 2.00 18.50
N ALA A 53 -23.65 2.97 18.69
CA ALA A 53 -23.80 4.08 17.74
C ALA A 53 -22.52 4.93 17.70
N GLN A 54 -22.01 5.34 18.87
CA GLN A 54 -20.78 6.12 18.97
C GLN A 54 -19.55 5.36 18.43
N PHE A 55 -19.49 4.04 18.61
CA PHE A 55 -18.46 3.19 18.00
C PHE A 55 -18.48 3.27 16.47
N ARG A 56 -19.67 3.28 15.86
CA ARG A 56 -19.82 3.41 14.40
C ARG A 56 -19.32 4.77 13.92
N ASP A 57 -19.76 5.84 14.56
CA ASP A 57 -19.31 7.21 14.24
C ASP A 57 -17.78 7.30 14.37
N ALA A 58 -17.20 6.75 15.44
CA ALA A 58 -15.77 6.77 15.65
C ALA A 58 -14.99 5.90 14.64
N SER A 59 -15.55 4.77 14.20
CA SER A 59 -14.97 3.96 13.12
C SER A 59 -14.95 4.72 11.78
N GLU A 60 -16.03 5.45 11.45
CA GLU A 60 -16.09 6.30 10.26
C GLU A 60 -15.09 7.46 10.36
N ALA A 61 -14.95 8.07 11.54
CA ALA A 61 -13.94 9.08 11.78
C ALA A 61 -12.51 8.54 11.61
N VAL A 62 -12.21 7.32 12.08
CA VAL A 62 -10.91 6.67 11.84
C VAL A 62 -10.67 6.49 10.34
N HIS A 63 -11.67 6.02 9.59
CA HIS A 63 -11.60 5.88 8.13
C HIS A 63 -11.31 7.21 7.44
N ALA A 64 -12.02 8.28 7.80
CA ALA A 64 -11.83 9.61 7.27
C ALA A 64 -10.42 10.16 7.57
N CYS A 65 -9.94 10.01 8.80
CA CYS A 65 -8.62 10.46 9.21
C CYS A 65 -7.50 9.77 8.42
N ILE A 66 -7.62 8.45 8.20
CA ILE A 66 -6.64 7.68 7.41
C ILE A 66 -6.67 8.13 5.95
N THR A 67 -7.87 8.31 5.38
CA THR A 67 -8.05 8.78 4.01
C THR A 67 -7.38 10.15 3.81
N GLN A 68 -7.61 11.10 4.71
CA GLN A 68 -6.98 12.43 4.67
C GLN A 68 -5.45 12.36 4.81
N CYS A 69 -4.93 11.51 5.70
CA CYS A 69 -3.49 11.31 5.86
C CYS A 69 -2.85 10.73 4.59
N GLU A 70 -3.53 9.79 3.93
CA GLU A 70 -3.08 9.23 2.67
C GLU A 70 -3.09 10.27 1.55
N GLU A 71 -4.19 11.01 1.40
CA GLU A 71 -4.30 12.10 0.43
C GLU A 71 -3.17 13.13 0.61
N ALA A 72 -2.83 13.48 1.85
CA ALA A 72 -1.70 14.35 2.13
C ALA A 72 -0.34 13.73 1.75
N ALA A 73 -0.15 12.43 2.02
CA ALA A 73 1.10 11.73 1.72
C ALA A 73 1.40 11.66 0.22
N VAL A 74 0.36 11.46 -0.60
CA VAL A 74 0.51 11.35 -2.06
C VAL A 74 0.70 12.70 -2.76
N LEU A 75 0.59 13.83 -2.05
CA LEU A 75 0.95 15.15 -2.59
C LEU A 75 2.47 15.33 -2.77
N SER A 76 3.28 14.40 -2.27
CA SER A 76 4.72 14.34 -2.54
C SER A 76 5.03 13.16 -3.46
N ALA A 77 6.18 13.20 -4.14
CA ALA A 77 6.64 12.02 -4.88
C ALA A 77 6.90 10.85 -3.90
N PRO A 78 6.67 9.58 -4.31
CA PRO A 78 6.99 8.44 -3.46
C PRO A 78 8.50 8.44 -3.14
N PRO A 79 8.89 8.05 -1.91
CA PRO A 79 10.30 8.04 -1.56
C PRO A 79 11.04 6.96 -2.38
N PRO A 80 12.30 7.19 -2.78
CA PRO A 80 13.01 6.27 -3.68
C PRO A 80 13.15 4.83 -3.18
N TRP A 81 13.26 4.65 -1.85
CA TRP A 81 13.29 3.32 -1.25
C TRP A 81 11.98 2.54 -1.49
N LEU A 82 10.83 3.22 -1.53
CA LEU A 82 9.53 2.58 -1.71
C LEU A 82 9.33 2.15 -3.16
N GLU A 83 9.78 2.95 -4.13
CA GLU A 83 9.81 2.54 -5.55
C GLU A 83 10.64 1.27 -5.73
N ARG A 84 11.87 1.24 -5.19
CA ARG A 84 12.75 0.07 -5.26
C ARG A 84 12.15 -1.17 -4.59
N LEU A 85 11.52 -0.98 -3.44
CA LEU A 85 10.87 -2.06 -2.71
C LEU A 85 9.68 -2.63 -3.50
N ALA A 86 8.87 -1.78 -4.14
CA ALA A 86 7.77 -2.22 -4.99
C ALA A 86 8.27 -3.03 -6.21
N TRP A 87 9.34 -2.58 -6.87
CA TRP A 87 9.98 -3.34 -7.95
C TRP A 87 10.51 -4.69 -7.47
N HIS A 88 11.20 -4.70 -6.33
CA HIS A 88 11.70 -5.92 -5.72
C HIS A 88 10.57 -6.91 -5.42
N TRP A 89 9.47 -6.45 -4.81
CA TRP A 89 8.32 -7.30 -4.51
C TRP A 89 7.61 -7.78 -5.77
N CYS A 90 7.44 -6.98 -6.82
CA CYS A 90 6.87 -7.50 -8.06
C CYS A 90 7.77 -8.58 -8.68
N ALA A 91 9.08 -8.37 -8.70
CA ALA A 91 10.04 -9.35 -9.22
C ALA A 91 10.07 -10.66 -8.41
N ALA A 92 10.04 -10.57 -7.08
CA ALA A 92 10.05 -11.73 -6.18
C ALA A 92 8.66 -12.38 -6.03
N SER A 93 7.59 -11.65 -6.33
CA SER A 93 6.19 -12.05 -6.16
C SER A 93 5.85 -12.68 -4.79
N PRO A 94 6.23 -12.07 -3.64
CA PRO A 94 5.93 -12.60 -2.33
C PRO A 94 4.45 -12.47 -1.97
N ASP A 95 4.03 -13.22 -0.95
CA ASP A 95 2.81 -12.98 -0.21
C ASP A 95 3.05 -11.91 0.87
N ILE A 96 2.32 -10.80 0.82
CA ILE A 96 2.44 -9.65 1.74
C ILE A 96 1.18 -9.57 2.60
N ALA A 97 1.35 -9.74 3.91
CA ALA A 97 0.32 -9.43 4.89
C ALA A 97 0.56 -8.05 5.50
N THR A 98 -0.47 -7.20 5.54
CA THR A 98 -0.38 -5.86 6.10
C THR A 98 -1.55 -5.54 7.02
N TYR A 99 -1.25 -4.78 8.06
CA TYR A 99 -2.20 -4.21 9.01
C TYR A 99 -2.58 -2.77 8.66
N ASN A 100 -1.98 -2.19 7.62
CA ASN A 100 -2.27 -0.84 7.15
C ASN A 100 -3.57 -0.82 6.34
N TYR A 101 -4.36 0.23 6.54
CA TYR A 101 -5.60 0.45 5.80
C TYR A 101 -5.39 1.28 4.52
N ASP A 102 -4.28 2.03 4.45
CA ASP A 102 -3.95 2.91 3.32
C ASP A 102 -3.65 2.14 2.03
N LEU A 103 -3.68 2.82 0.89
CA LEU A 103 -3.56 2.33 -0.48
C LEU A 103 -2.24 2.73 -1.14
N LEU A 104 -1.24 3.14 -0.35
CA LEU A 104 0.02 3.69 -0.87
C LEU A 104 0.73 2.71 -1.82
N LEU A 105 0.69 1.41 -1.50
CA LEU A 105 1.26 0.34 -2.33
C LEU A 105 0.45 0.11 -3.62
N GLU A 106 -0.87 0.05 -3.51
CA GLU A 106 -1.77 -0.11 -4.67
C GLU A 106 -1.63 1.07 -5.65
N ARG A 107 -1.56 2.30 -5.13
CA ARG A 107 -1.35 3.50 -5.95
C ARG A 107 0.02 3.49 -6.62
N LEU A 108 1.07 3.14 -5.87
CA LEU A 108 2.41 3.11 -6.41
C LEU A 108 2.56 2.06 -7.51
N THR A 109 2.05 0.85 -7.30
CA THR A 109 2.11 -0.21 -8.31
C THR A 109 1.32 0.13 -9.58
N THR A 110 0.17 0.79 -9.46
CA THR A 110 -0.54 1.32 -10.63
C THR A 110 0.25 2.41 -11.34
N GLN A 111 0.85 3.34 -10.60
CA GLN A 111 1.68 4.40 -11.17
C GLN A 111 2.89 3.83 -11.92
N LEU A 112 3.53 2.79 -11.38
CA LEU A 112 4.66 2.11 -12.00
C LEU A 112 4.23 1.13 -13.11
N ALA A 113 2.93 1.08 -13.45
CA ALA A 113 2.37 0.14 -14.42
C ALA A 113 2.75 -1.34 -14.15
N LEU A 114 2.91 -1.68 -12.87
CA LEU A 114 3.20 -3.02 -12.36
C LEU A 114 1.95 -3.89 -12.24
N THR A 115 0.77 -3.25 -12.21
CA THR A 115 -0.52 -3.93 -12.22
C THR A 115 -1.52 -3.20 -13.11
N SER A 116 -2.45 -3.96 -13.70
CA SER A 116 -3.57 -3.43 -14.48
C SER A 116 -4.81 -3.16 -13.63
N THR A 117 -5.01 -3.91 -12.54
CA THR A 117 -6.12 -3.72 -11.61
C THR A 117 -5.68 -3.96 -10.16
N TRP A 118 -6.29 -3.27 -9.21
CA TRP A 118 -6.04 -3.55 -7.78
C TRP A 118 -6.63 -4.89 -7.34
N GLY A 119 -7.69 -5.35 -8.02
CA GLY A 119 -8.28 -6.67 -7.77
C GLY A 119 -7.27 -7.81 -7.91
N ASP A 120 -6.31 -7.67 -8.84
CA ASP A 120 -5.25 -8.65 -9.07
C ASP A 120 -4.18 -8.68 -7.96
N LEU A 121 -4.02 -7.57 -7.22
CA LEU A 121 -3.10 -7.53 -6.08
C LEU A 121 -3.68 -8.26 -4.87
N TYR A 122 -4.99 -8.15 -4.63
CA TYR A 122 -5.58 -8.69 -3.40
C TYR A 122 -5.65 -10.22 -3.40
N GLY A 123 -5.23 -10.84 -2.30
CA GLY A 123 -5.26 -12.30 -2.15
C GLY A 123 -6.66 -12.93 -2.03
N ILE A 124 -7.71 -12.12 -2.09
CA ILE A 124 -9.11 -12.53 -2.13
C ILE A 124 -9.83 -11.83 -3.27
N SER A 125 -10.85 -12.48 -3.81
CA SER A 125 -11.71 -11.86 -4.80
C SER A 125 -12.61 -10.81 -4.13
N LEU A 126 -12.59 -9.59 -4.65
CA LEU A 126 -13.47 -8.50 -4.22
C LEU A 126 -14.55 -8.26 -5.28
N THR A 127 -15.68 -7.69 -4.86
CA THR A 127 -16.77 -7.32 -5.76
C THR A 127 -16.59 -5.87 -6.21
N GLU A 128 -16.60 -5.60 -7.51
CA GLU A 128 -16.74 -4.23 -8.00
C GLU A 128 -18.20 -3.95 -8.35
N ARG A 129 -18.71 -2.78 -7.97
CA ARG A 129 -20.03 -2.31 -8.38
C ARG A 129 -19.88 -1.33 -9.54
N GLN A 130 -20.78 -1.42 -10.51
CA GLN A 130 -20.83 -0.51 -11.65
C GLN A 130 -21.98 0.46 -11.49
N ALA A 131 -21.76 1.73 -11.85
CA ALA A 131 -22.81 2.72 -11.87
C ALA A 131 -23.84 2.39 -12.96
N PRO A 132 -25.12 2.70 -12.77
CA PRO A 132 -26.11 2.60 -13.84
C PRO A 132 -25.66 3.39 -15.08
N GLY A 133 -25.60 2.71 -16.23
CA GLY A 133 -25.15 3.30 -17.49
C GLY A 133 -23.63 3.39 -17.67
N ASP A 134 -22.84 2.84 -16.75
CA ASP A 134 -21.41 2.63 -16.98
C ASP A 134 -21.21 1.61 -18.11
N SER A 135 -20.53 2.03 -19.17
CA SER A 135 -20.24 1.20 -20.35
C SER A 135 -18.80 0.67 -20.34
N SER A 136 -18.11 0.78 -19.20
CA SER A 136 -16.76 0.26 -19.02
C SER A 136 -16.73 -1.27 -19.19
N PHE A 137 -16.12 -1.72 -20.28
CA PHE A 137 -15.85 -3.13 -20.52
C PHE A 137 -14.68 -3.60 -19.64
N LEU A 138 -14.98 -4.39 -18.62
CA LEU A 138 -13.95 -5.07 -17.83
C LEU A 138 -13.46 -6.30 -18.59
N SER A 139 -12.23 -6.24 -19.10
CA SER A 139 -11.55 -7.41 -19.66
C SER A 139 -11.00 -8.26 -18.50
N ALA A 140 -11.39 -9.54 -18.45
CA ALA A 140 -10.81 -10.54 -17.54
C ALA A 140 -9.43 -11.03 -18.04
N SER A 141 -8.58 -10.10 -18.46
CA SER A 141 -7.22 -10.42 -18.89
C SER A 141 -6.40 -10.89 -17.70
N ARG A 142 -5.56 -11.90 -17.91
CA ARG A 142 -4.56 -12.29 -16.89
C ARG A 142 -3.65 -11.09 -16.60
N PRO A 143 -3.16 -10.93 -15.36
CA PRO A 143 -2.18 -9.91 -15.04
C PRO A 143 -1.02 -9.96 -16.03
N VAL A 144 -0.57 -8.78 -16.49
CA VAL A 144 0.49 -8.65 -17.51
C VAL A 144 1.82 -9.22 -17.02
N SER A 145 2.04 -9.27 -15.70
CA SER A 145 3.22 -9.82 -15.05
C SER A 145 2.88 -10.51 -13.73
N SER A 146 3.78 -11.38 -13.24
CA SER A 146 3.73 -11.85 -11.86
C SER A 146 4.00 -10.68 -10.92
N THR A 147 3.12 -10.48 -9.95
CA THR A 147 3.23 -9.45 -8.92
C THR A 147 3.02 -10.09 -7.55
N TYR A 148 3.28 -9.33 -6.48
CA TYR A 148 3.03 -9.76 -5.11
C TYR A 148 1.52 -9.91 -4.84
N ARG A 149 1.19 -10.78 -3.88
CA ARG A 149 -0.19 -10.94 -3.39
C ARG A 149 -0.35 -10.21 -2.07
N LEU A 150 -1.39 -9.39 -1.94
CA LEU A 150 -1.62 -8.50 -0.81
C LEU A 150 -2.80 -8.95 0.06
N PHE A 151 -2.56 -9.11 1.36
CA PHE A 151 -3.56 -9.43 2.37
C PHE A 151 -3.72 -8.25 3.37
N LYS A 152 -4.82 -7.51 3.26
CA LYS A 152 -5.20 -6.39 4.15
C LYS A 152 -5.94 -6.90 5.40
N LEU A 153 -5.18 -7.37 6.38
CA LEU A 153 -5.71 -8.12 7.53
C LEU A 153 -6.69 -7.33 8.41
N HIS A 154 -6.60 -6.00 8.40
CA HIS A 154 -7.52 -5.09 9.10
C HIS A 154 -8.53 -4.42 8.17
N GLY A 155 -8.73 -4.93 6.95
CA GLY A 155 -9.51 -4.24 5.95
C GLY A 155 -8.74 -3.07 5.32
N SER A 156 -9.45 -2.23 4.58
CA SER A 156 -8.84 -1.21 3.72
C SER A 156 -9.79 -0.03 3.54
N ILE A 157 -9.25 1.18 3.38
CA ILE A 157 -10.11 2.38 3.23
C ILE A 157 -10.93 2.38 1.94
N ASN A 158 -10.57 1.54 0.96
CA ASN A 158 -11.35 1.34 -0.26
C ASN A 158 -12.29 0.12 -0.22
N TRP A 159 -12.47 -0.51 0.94
CA TRP A 159 -13.34 -1.68 1.09
C TRP A 159 -14.64 -1.28 1.78
N PHE A 160 -15.75 -1.83 1.29
CA PHE A 160 -17.10 -1.51 1.75
C PHE A 160 -17.95 -2.78 1.90
N TYR A 161 -18.95 -2.75 2.78
CA TYR A 161 -19.87 -3.86 3.06
C TYR A 161 -21.17 -3.35 3.71
N GLY A 162 -22.20 -4.19 3.84
CA GLY A 162 -23.51 -3.82 4.40
C GLY A 162 -23.53 -3.57 5.90
N GLY A 163 -22.38 -3.55 6.58
CA GLY A 163 -22.28 -3.32 8.02
C GLY A 163 -22.32 -4.59 8.88
N PRO A 164 -22.20 -4.44 10.21
CA PRO A 164 -22.08 -5.57 11.14
C PRO A 164 -23.33 -6.45 11.22
N ASP A 165 -24.49 -5.89 10.86
CA ASP A 165 -25.77 -6.59 10.86
C ASP A 165 -26.04 -7.33 9.53
N ALA A 166 -25.13 -7.18 8.53
CA ALA A 166 -25.26 -7.84 7.25
C ALA A 166 -24.88 -9.34 7.31
N PRO A 167 -25.36 -10.16 6.37
CA PRO A 167 -25.03 -11.58 6.33
C PRO A 167 -23.51 -11.81 6.28
N THR A 168 -23.00 -12.74 7.08
CA THR A 168 -21.55 -13.08 7.09
C THR A 168 -20.99 -13.51 5.73
N THR A 169 -21.85 -13.91 4.79
CA THR A 169 -21.53 -14.31 3.42
C THR A 169 -21.44 -13.14 2.44
N GLU A 170 -21.79 -11.92 2.86
CA GLU A 170 -21.70 -10.75 2.02
C GLU A 170 -20.25 -10.53 1.58
N ARG A 171 -20.08 -10.27 0.29
CA ARG A 171 -18.79 -10.01 -0.32
C ARG A 171 -18.37 -8.57 -0.05
N VAL A 172 -17.08 -8.39 0.16
CA VAL A 172 -16.48 -7.06 0.26
C VAL A 172 -16.54 -6.38 -1.10
N VAL A 173 -17.03 -5.15 -1.11
CA VAL A 173 -17.13 -4.29 -2.28
C VAL A 173 -15.89 -3.41 -2.34
N LEU A 174 -15.20 -3.44 -3.47
CA LEU A 174 -14.04 -2.60 -3.76
C LEU A 174 -14.53 -1.28 -4.35
N ALA A 175 -14.15 -0.17 -3.71
CA ALA A 175 -14.22 1.15 -4.30
C ALA A 175 -12.93 1.43 -5.07
N ARG A 176 -13.08 2.01 -6.26
CA ARG A 176 -11.93 2.51 -7.03
C ARG A 176 -11.78 3.99 -6.76
N ASP A 177 -10.55 4.41 -6.53
CA ASP A 177 -10.24 5.82 -6.35
C ASP A 177 -9.31 6.35 -7.46
N SER A 178 -9.50 7.62 -7.78
CA SER A 178 -8.76 8.42 -8.74
C SER A 178 -7.50 9.08 -8.17
N VAL A 179 -7.29 9.12 -6.85
CA VAL A 179 -6.10 9.76 -6.28
C VAL A 179 -4.82 9.02 -6.73
N ARG A 180 -3.73 9.74 -6.98
CA ARG A 180 -2.44 9.23 -7.46
C ARG A 180 -1.30 9.95 -6.73
N TRP A 181 -0.09 9.38 -6.73
CA TRP A 181 1.07 10.14 -6.25
C TRP A 181 1.38 11.31 -7.18
N LEU A 182 1.97 12.35 -6.60
CA LEU A 182 2.53 13.47 -7.34
C LEU A 182 3.53 12.95 -8.39
N GLY A 183 3.41 13.45 -9.62
CA GLY A 183 4.27 13.07 -10.75
C GLY A 183 3.79 11.86 -11.55
N SER A 184 2.63 11.28 -11.21
CA SER A 184 1.98 10.26 -12.02
C SER A 184 1.58 10.79 -13.42
N PRO A 185 1.74 10.00 -14.51
CA PRO A 185 1.56 10.44 -15.91
C PRO A 185 0.23 10.99 -16.36
N ALA A 186 -0.81 10.67 -15.63
CA ALA A 186 -2.17 10.90 -16.06
C ALA A 186 -2.61 12.27 -15.56
N ASP A 187 -2.16 13.31 -16.26
CA ASP A 187 -2.64 14.69 -16.06
C ASP A 187 -3.70 15.08 -17.10
N SER A 188 -4.33 14.12 -17.76
CA SER A 188 -5.42 14.40 -18.68
C SER A 188 -6.56 13.40 -18.51
N THR A 189 -7.73 13.97 -18.18
CA THR A 189 -9.06 13.37 -18.23
C THR A 189 -9.24 12.16 -17.30
N GLU A 190 -10.00 12.25 -16.22
CA GLU A 190 -11.37 12.73 -16.16
C GLU A 190 -11.58 13.39 -14.81
N ALA A 191 -12.28 14.54 -14.79
CA ALA A 191 -13.24 14.77 -13.72
C ALA A 191 -14.26 13.63 -13.81
N VAL A 192 -13.85 12.44 -13.37
CA VAL A 192 -14.70 11.27 -13.23
C VAL A 192 -15.89 11.78 -12.46
N ASP A 193 -17.08 11.53 -12.99
CA ASP A 193 -18.34 11.90 -12.38
C ASP A 193 -18.43 11.29 -10.97
N ARG A 194 -17.83 12.00 -10.00
CA ARG A 194 -17.70 11.57 -8.61
C ARG A 194 -19.06 11.25 -8.04
N GLY A 195 -20.11 11.94 -8.51
CA GLY A 195 -21.49 11.68 -8.13
C GLY A 195 -21.94 10.27 -8.49
N ARG A 196 -21.83 9.85 -9.76
CA ARG A 196 -22.30 8.52 -10.18
C ARG A 196 -21.48 7.37 -9.59
N ARG A 197 -20.15 7.52 -9.45
CA ARG A 197 -19.31 6.47 -8.85
C ARG A 197 -19.38 6.45 -7.33
N ALA A 198 -19.61 7.57 -6.65
CA ALA A 198 -19.88 7.55 -5.21
C ALA A 198 -21.23 6.89 -4.90
N ALA A 199 -22.24 7.11 -5.74
CA ALA A 199 -23.57 6.56 -5.57
C ALA A 199 -23.64 5.02 -5.47
N VAL A 200 -22.65 4.29 -6.02
CA VAL A 200 -22.63 2.83 -5.94
C VAL A 200 -22.23 2.28 -4.58
N HIS A 201 -21.78 3.16 -3.67
CA HIS A 201 -21.33 2.82 -2.32
C HIS A 201 -22.15 3.53 -1.22
N GLU A 202 -23.17 4.33 -1.56
CA GLU A 202 -23.99 5.12 -0.61
C GLU A 202 -24.76 4.26 0.42
N ASP A 203 -25.07 3.00 0.08
CA ASP A 203 -25.74 2.03 0.95
C ASP A 203 -24.78 1.19 1.81
N LEU A 204 -23.46 1.44 1.71
CA LEU A 204 -22.44 0.63 2.35
C LEU A 204 -21.67 1.40 3.41
N LEU A 205 -21.12 0.65 4.37
CA LEU A 205 -20.19 1.16 5.37
C LEU A 205 -18.75 0.79 5.01
N PRO A 206 -17.76 1.62 5.38
CA PRO A 206 -16.35 1.25 5.25
C PRO A 206 -16.03 -0.03 6.02
N LEU A 207 -15.28 -0.93 5.40
CA LEU A 207 -14.76 -2.14 6.03
C LEU A 207 -13.31 -1.93 6.45
N ILE A 208 -13.18 -1.29 7.60
CA ILE A 208 -11.96 -1.31 8.40
C ILE A 208 -12.24 -2.07 9.70
N VAL A 209 -11.22 -2.74 10.23
CA VAL A 209 -11.22 -3.30 11.59
C VAL A 209 -10.61 -2.23 12.48
N PRO A 210 -11.39 -1.43 13.23
CA PRO A 210 -10.82 -0.33 14.00
C PRO A 210 -9.82 -0.85 15.04
N PRO A 211 -8.92 0.00 15.56
CA PRO A 211 -8.03 -0.39 16.64
C PRO A 211 -8.86 -0.65 17.90
N THR A 212 -9.24 -1.91 18.11
CA THR A 212 -9.90 -2.43 19.30
C THR A 212 -9.13 -3.65 19.80
N GLY A 213 -9.14 -3.86 21.12
CA GLY A 213 -8.62 -5.06 21.75
C GLY A 213 -9.46 -6.31 21.46
N THR A 214 -10.77 -6.14 21.20
CA THR A 214 -11.67 -7.22 20.77
C THR A 214 -12.09 -7.03 19.31
N LYS A 215 -11.49 -7.81 18.41
CA LYS A 215 -11.74 -7.73 16.95
C LYS A 215 -12.80 -8.72 16.45
N GLY A 216 -13.39 -9.50 17.36
CA GLY A 216 -14.21 -10.68 17.02
C GLY A 216 -15.43 -10.38 16.14
N VAL A 217 -16.09 -9.24 16.35
CA VAL A 217 -17.24 -8.82 15.53
C VAL A 217 -16.82 -8.50 14.10
N SER A 218 -15.67 -7.86 13.92
CA SER A 218 -15.15 -7.46 12.60
C SER A 218 -14.71 -8.66 11.75
N TYR A 219 -14.28 -9.77 12.37
CA TYR A 219 -13.98 -11.03 11.66
C TYR A 219 -15.22 -11.91 11.39
N GLY A 220 -16.42 -11.37 11.58
CA GLY A 220 -17.68 -12.00 11.15
C GLY A 220 -17.76 -12.17 9.62
N ASN A 221 -17.15 -11.26 8.85
CA ASN A 221 -17.16 -11.32 7.38
C ASN A 221 -16.30 -12.50 6.85
N ARG A 222 -16.90 -13.38 6.04
CA ARG A 222 -16.22 -14.56 5.47
C ARG A 222 -15.05 -14.21 4.56
N SER A 223 -15.11 -13.08 3.84
CA SER A 223 -14.00 -12.66 2.96
C SER A 223 -12.78 -12.27 3.78
N LEU A 224 -12.96 -11.52 4.88
CA LEU A 224 -11.87 -11.22 5.81
C LEU A 224 -11.30 -12.49 6.45
N ARG A 225 -12.14 -13.43 6.89
CA ARG A 225 -11.64 -14.73 7.41
C ARG A 225 -10.86 -15.52 6.38
N ALA A 226 -11.35 -15.58 5.14
CA ALA A 226 -10.65 -16.27 4.05
C ALA A 226 -9.29 -15.62 3.76
N GLN A 227 -9.18 -14.29 3.90
CA GLN A 227 -7.92 -13.58 3.77
C GLN A 227 -6.94 -13.95 4.90
N TRP A 228 -7.37 -13.94 6.15
CA TRP A 228 -6.54 -14.38 7.28
C TRP A 228 -6.07 -15.82 7.12
N GLN A 229 -6.95 -16.71 6.66
CA GLN A 229 -6.60 -18.11 6.39
C GLN A 229 -5.52 -18.21 5.30
N LYS A 230 -5.69 -17.55 4.16
CA LYS A 230 -4.71 -17.56 3.07
C LYS A 230 -3.37 -16.93 3.46
N ALA A 231 -3.41 -15.84 4.24
CA ALA A 231 -2.19 -15.24 4.78
C ALA A 231 -1.47 -16.20 5.73
N PHE A 232 -2.21 -16.98 6.53
CA PHE A 232 -1.63 -17.98 7.41
C PHE A 232 -1.04 -19.18 6.64
N GLU A 233 -1.71 -19.62 5.57
CA GLU A 233 -1.21 -20.65 4.66
C GLU A 233 0.11 -20.21 4.00
N ALA A 234 0.18 -18.96 3.52
CA ALA A 234 1.40 -18.37 2.98
C ALA A 234 2.49 -18.25 4.04
N LEU A 235 2.16 -17.73 5.24
CA LEU A 235 3.11 -17.64 6.35
C LEU A 235 3.69 -19.01 6.72
N SER A 236 2.84 -20.04 6.84
CA SER A 236 3.25 -21.39 7.24
C SER A 236 4.10 -22.11 6.20
N SER A 237 4.10 -21.66 4.95
CA SER A 237 4.89 -22.22 3.85
C SER A 237 6.06 -21.34 3.43
N ALA A 238 6.28 -20.21 4.11
CA ALA A 238 7.34 -19.27 3.78
C ALA A 238 8.73 -19.86 4.06
N GLU A 239 9.68 -19.58 3.19
CA GLU A 239 11.10 -19.95 3.35
C GLU A 239 11.91 -18.88 4.09
N SER A 240 11.37 -17.67 4.18
CA SER A 240 11.92 -16.52 4.89
C SER A 240 10.78 -15.56 5.25
N LEU A 241 10.93 -14.79 6.33
CA LEU A 241 9.95 -13.81 6.75
C LEU A 241 10.60 -12.43 6.95
N THR A 242 10.04 -11.40 6.32
CA THR A 242 10.41 -10.00 6.60
C THR A 242 9.23 -9.30 7.27
N ILE A 243 9.49 -8.67 8.41
CA ILE A 243 8.52 -7.88 9.19
C ILE A 243 8.98 -6.43 9.14
N ILE A 244 8.13 -5.53 8.64
CA ILE A 244 8.46 -4.11 8.48
C ILE A 244 7.45 -3.24 9.24
N GLY A 245 7.93 -2.48 10.23
CA GLY A 245 7.18 -1.42 10.90
C GLY A 245 5.97 -1.91 11.71
N TYR A 246 6.04 -3.11 12.29
CA TYR A 246 4.97 -3.65 13.14
C TYR A 246 5.53 -4.22 14.44
N SER A 247 5.10 -3.63 15.56
CA SER A 247 5.66 -3.89 16.89
C SER A 247 5.03 -5.07 17.64
N PHE A 248 4.00 -5.70 17.08
CA PHE A 248 3.20 -6.74 17.75
C PHE A 248 2.77 -6.32 19.17
N PRO A 249 2.02 -5.21 19.32
CA PRO A 249 1.68 -4.68 20.63
C PRO A 249 0.94 -5.73 21.48
N PRO A 250 1.10 -5.74 22.82
CA PRO A 250 0.49 -6.75 23.68
C PRO A 250 -1.04 -6.87 23.55
N SER A 251 -1.72 -5.77 23.19
CA SER A 251 -3.17 -5.74 22.98
C SER A 251 -3.61 -6.44 21.69
N ASP A 252 -2.75 -6.56 20.67
CA ASP A 252 -3.07 -7.22 19.40
C ASP A 252 -2.83 -8.74 19.47
N LEU A 253 -3.64 -9.41 20.30
CA LEU A 253 -3.54 -10.85 20.52
C LEU A 253 -3.71 -11.66 19.23
N VAL A 254 -4.54 -11.19 18.29
CA VAL A 254 -4.80 -11.90 17.03
C VAL A 254 -3.54 -11.92 16.17
N ALA A 255 -2.83 -10.80 16.01
CA ALA A 255 -1.57 -10.77 15.28
C ALA A 255 -0.47 -11.60 15.95
N ARG A 256 -0.36 -11.51 17.29
CA ARG A 256 0.61 -12.30 18.07
C ARG A 256 0.37 -13.80 17.95
N HIS A 257 -0.89 -14.24 18.05
CA HIS A 257 -1.26 -15.64 17.85
C HIS A 257 -1.12 -16.08 16.40
N PHE A 258 -1.41 -15.23 15.42
CA PHE A 258 -1.17 -15.51 14.00
C PHE A 258 0.31 -15.82 13.74
N LEU A 259 1.22 -15.01 14.28
CA LEU A 259 2.66 -15.24 14.13
C LEU A 259 3.11 -16.51 14.88
N SER A 260 2.84 -16.57 16.19
CA SER A 260 3.32 -17.68 17.03
C SER A 260 2.74 -19.05 16.64
N SER A 261 1.52 -19.10 16.11
CA SER A 261 0.90 -20.37 15.66
C SER A 261 1.52 -20.92 14.38
N SER A 262 2.26 -20.11 13.62
CA SER A 262 2.96 -20.59 12.42
C SER A 262 4.08 -21.58 12.75
N LEU A 263 4.62 -21.54 13.98
CA LEU A 263 5.74 -22.36 14.44
C LEU A 263 6.95 -22.33 13.50
N LEU A 264 7.12 -21.22 12.77
CA LEU A 264 8.17 -21.04 11.79
C LEU A 264 9.58 -21.22 12.39
N ALA A 265 10.44 -21.82 11.60
CA ALA A 265 11.85 -22.02 11.87
C ALA A 265 12.66 -21.62 10.61
N VAL A 266 12.54 -20.35 10.23
CA VAL A 266 13.12 -19.78 9.01
C VAL A 266 13.91 -18.52 9.34
N PRO A 267 14.75 -17.99 8.43
CA PRO A 267 15.35 -16.69 8.60
C PRO A 267 14.26 -15.60 8.70
N VAL A 268 14.37 -14.74 9.73
CA VAL A 268 13.44 -13.64 9.98
C VAL A 268 14.21 -12.33 10.01
N ALA A 269 13.81 -11.36 9.18
CA ALA A 269 14.32 -9.99 9.22
C ALA A 269 13.26 -9.05 9.81
N VAL A 270 13.60 -8.33 10.87
CA VAL A 270 12.74 -7.33 11.50
C VAL A 270 13.30 -5.94 11.22
N VAL A 271 12.52 -5.12 10.53
CA VAL A 271 12.86 -3.76 10.11
C VAL A 271 11.94 -2.80 10.84
N ASP A 272 12.44 -2.16 11.88
CA ASP A 272 11.65 -1.25 12.72
C ASP A 272 12.51 -0.09 13.20
N ARG A 273 11.90 1.00 13.67
CA ARG A 273 12.67 2.11 14.25
C ARG A 273 13.32 1.70 15.57
N GLY A 274 12.63 0.90 16.38
CA GLY A 274 13.09 0.45 17.68
C GLY A 274 13.52 -1.02 17.71
N GLU A 275 14.38 -1.37 18.67
CA GLU A 275 14.85 -2.75 18.87
C GLU A 275 13.77 -3.67 19.48
N LEU A 276 12.83 -3.10 20.24
CA LEU A 276 11.80 -3.85 20.97
C LEU A 276 10.95 -4.76 20.06
N ALA A 277 10.68 -4.34 18.82
CA ALA A 277 9.92 -5.16 17.88
C ALA A 277 10.64 -6.49 17.57
N ALA A 278 11.97 -6.46 17.44
CA ALA A 278 12.76 -7.66 17.17
C ALA A 278 12.79 -8.61 18.37
N GLU A 279 12.91 -8.06 19.59
CA GLU A 279 12.82 -8.84 20.84
C GLU A 279 11.47 -9.57 20.93
N VAL A 280 10.37 -8.84 20.69
CA VAL A 280 9.02 -9.41 20.69
C VAL A 280 8.85 -10.51 19.64
N VAL A 281 9.41 -10.32 18.44
CA VAL A 281 9.35 -11.33 17.38
C VAL A 281 10.17 -12.57 17.74
N ALA A 282 11.36 -12.40 18.35
CA ALA A 282 12.18 -13.52 18.82
C ALA A 282 11.46 -14.35 19.90
N ASP A 283 10.72 -13.71 20.80
CA ASP A 283 9.87 -14.40 21.78
C ASP A 283 8.71 -15.16 21.13
N LEU A 284 8.09 -14.59 20.08
CA LEU A 284 6.97 -15.21 19.37
C LEU A 284 7.42 -16.36 18.44
N LEU A 285 8.64 -16.31 17.92
CA LEU A 285 9.24 -17.29 17.01
C LEU A 285 10.57 -17.83 17.54
N PRO A 286 10.58 -18.56 18.67
CA PRO A 286 11.82 -18.97 19.35
C PRO A 286 12.69 -19.98 18.57
N ARG A 287 12.20 -20.47 17.41
CA ARG A 287 12.92 -21.40 16.53
C ARG A 287 13.53 -20.73 15.30
N SER A 288 13.25 -19.45 15.09
CA SER A 288 13.72 -18.70 13.94
C SER A 288 14.96 -17.87 14.30
N ASP A 289 15.86 -17.69 13.33
CA ASP A 289 16.99 -16.77 13.48
C ASP A 289 16.51 -15.35 13.13
N VAL A 290 16.40 -14.50 14.14
CA VAL A 290 15.86 -13.14 14.02
C VAL A 290 16.99 -12.13 13.90
N GLN A 291 17.06 -11.47 12.75
CA GLN A 291 17.96 -10.35 12.48
C GLN A 291 17.19 -9.04 12.52
N SER A 292 17.80 -7.99 13.05
CA SER A 292 17.17 -6.66 13.16
C SER A 292 17.90 -5.61 12.31
N VAL A 293 17.11 -4.72 11.71
CA VAL A 293 17.56 -3.48 11.07
C VAL A 293 16.81 -2.35 11.76
N THR A 294 17.55 -1.49 12.47
CA THR A 294 16.96 -0.45 13.33
C THR A 294 17.39 0.97 12.98
N GLY A 295 16.69 1.96 13.55
CA GLY A 295 16.92 3.39 13.35
C GLY A 295 15.86 4.08 12.49
N ASP A 296 15.92 5.41 12.42
CA ASP A 296 14.91 6.23 11.73
C ASP A 296 14.83 5.92 10.22
N ASP A 297 15.96 5.51 9.63
CA ASP A 297 16.11 5.11 8.22
C ASP A 297 16.15 3.59 8.01
N ALA A 298 15.70 2.79 8.99
CA ALA A 298 15.78 1.32 8.96
C ALA A 298 15.26 0.70 7.64
N VAL A 299 14.13 1.20 7.14
CA VAL A 299 13.55 0.71 5.88
C VAL A 299 14.43 1.03 4.69
N ALA A 300 15.02 2.22 4.63
CA ALA A 300 15.92 2.62 3.56
C ALA A 300 17.22 1.77 3.59
N HIS A 301 17.78 1.53 4.78
CA HIS A 301 18.93 0.63 4.94
C HIS A 301 18.62 -0.81 4.55
N TYR A 302 17.46 -1.33 4.96
CA TYR A 302 17.01 -2.67 4.54
C TYR A 302 16.92 -2.75 3.02
N VAL A 303 16.24 -1.79 2.38
CA VAL A 303 16.13 -1.71 0.92
C VAL A 303 17.52 -1.66 0.26
N GLU A 304 18.46 -0.90 0.80
CA GLU A 304 19.82 -0.83 0.27
C GLU A 304 20.59 -2.16 0.38
N SER A 305 20.28 -2.97 1.39
CA SER A 305 20.91 -4.28 1.58
C SER A 305 20.34 -5.40 0.71
N VAL A 306 19.04 -5.34 0.36
CA VAL A 306 18.35 -6.46 -0.32
C VAL A 306 17.90 -6.14 -1.75
N CYS A 307 17.56 -4.88 -2.04
CA CYS A 307 17.04 -4.49 -3.35
C CYS A 307 18.18 -4.06 -4.26
N GLY A 308 18.19 -4.54 -5.50
CA GLY A 308 19.00 -3.93 -6.54
C GLY A 308 18.54 -2.53 -6.92
N ASP A 309 19.15 -2.05 -7.98
CA ASP A 309 18.95 -0.70 -8.44
C ASP A 309 17.78 -0.62 -9.41
N VAL A 310 17.04 0.48 -9.32
CA VAL A 310 16.07 0.88 -10.33
C VAL A 310 16.74 1.95 -11.18
N ILE A 311 16.99 1.62 -12.44
CA ILE A 311 17.68 2.50 -13.37
C ILE A 311 16.71 2.84 -14.49
N LEU A 312 16.45 4.13 -14.66
CA LEU A 312 15.53 4.68 -15.64
C LEU A 312 16.29 5.63 -16.55
N TRP A 313 16.02 5.59 -17.85
CA TRP A 313 16.54 6.54 -18.83
C TRP A 313 15.40 7.03 -19.72
N GLY A 314 15.51 8.26 -20.20
CA GLY A 314 14.46 8.86 -21.02
C GLY A 314 14.92 10.13 -21.69
N VAL A 315 14.01 10.79 -22.41
CA VAL A 315 14.28 12.08 -23.04
C VAL A 315 13.32 13.13 -22.53
N ARG A 316 13.87 14.18 -21.90
CA ARG A 316 13.10 15.33 -21.44
C ARG A 316 13.07 16.43 -22.51
N HIS A 317 11.88 16.98 -22.72
CA HIS A 317 11.66 18.13 -23.58
C HIS A 317 11.81 19.43 -22.79
N HIS A 318 12.58 20.39 -23.30
CA HIS A 318 12.71 21.73 -22.73
C HIS A 318 12.82 22.78 -23.84
N GLU A 319 12.70 24.07 -23.51
CA GLU A 319 12.69 25.18 -24.48
C GLU A 319 13.92 25.22 -25.41
N ARG A 320 15.04 24.60 -25.00
CA ARG A 320 16.29 24.57 -25.78
C ARG A 320 16.55 23.25 -26.54
N GLY A 321 15.64 22.27 -26.48
CA GLY A 321 15.73 21.02 -27.24
C GLY A 321 15.31 19.76 -26.47
N ARG A 322 15.79 18.59 -26.94
CA ARG A 322 15.61 17.29 -26.28
C ARG A 322 16.90 16.93 -25.53
N ARG A 323 16.79 16.44 -24.29
CA ARG A 323 17.94 16.06 -23.45
C ARG A 323 17.74 14.67 -22.87
N ALA A 324 18.78 13.82 -22.93
CA ALA A 324 18.73 12.51 -22.29
C ALA A 324 18.83 12.67 -20.77
N CYS A 325 17.98 11.95 -20.06
CA CYS A 325 17.93 11.90 -18.61
C CYS A 325 18.20 10.47 -18.15
N LEU A 326 18.92 10.33 -17.04
CA LEU A 326 19.09 9.06 -16.34
C LEU A 326 18.68 9.27 -14.90
N ARG A 327 17.97 8.31 -14.31
CA ARG A 327 17.58 8.31 -12.90
C ARG A 327 17.94 6.96 -12.31
N VAL A 328 18.80 6.96 -11.30
CA VAL A 328 19.21 5.75 -10.57
C VAL A 328 18.71 5.88 -9.15
N ASN A 329 17.87 4.94 -8.72
CA ASN A 329 17.31 4.91 -7.36
C ASN A 329 16.69 6.27 -6.96
N GLY A 330 15.90 6.85 -7.87
CA GLY A 330 15.23 8.14 -7.68
C GLY A 330 16.12 9.37 -7.84
N VAL A 331 17.45 9.21 -7.95
CA VAL A 331 18.39 10.32 -8.14
C VAL A 331 18.59 10.55 -9.63
N GLU A 332 18.13 11.70 -10.13
CA GLU A 332 18.35 12.10 -11.51
C GLU A 332 19.82 12.54 -11.69
N THR A 333 20.50 11.89 -12.62
CA THR A 333 21.85 12.24 -13.06
C THR A 333 21.76 12.75 -14.48
N GLU A 334 22.27 13.95 -14.70
CA GLU A 334 22.30 14.52 -16.05
C GLU A 334 23.29 13.75 -16.93
N LEU A 335 22.82 13.34 -18.11
CA LEU A 335 23.63 12.60 -19.06
C LEU A 335 24.51 13.55 -19.90
N ALA A 336 25.40 14.32 -19.26
CA ALA A 336 26.36 15.29 -19.84
C ALA A 336 25.77 16.41 -20.73
N ASP A 337 26.35 17.62 -20.63
CA ASP A 337 25.83 18.86 -21.21
C ASP A 337 26.15 19.09 -22.70
N ASP A 338 27.05 18.30 -23.31
CA ASP A 338 27.67 18.70 -24.58
C ASP A 338 27.08 18.07 -25.86
N GLU A 339 26.27 16.99 -25.77
CA GLU A 339 25.65 16.38 -26.96
C GLU A 339 24.16 16.70 -27.05
N ARG A 340 23.80 17.65 -27.92
CA ARG A 340 22.41 17.85 -28.34
C ARG A 340 21.95 16.62 -29.11
N PHE A 341 20.76 16.12 -28.78
CA PHE A 341 20.09 15.09 -29.58
C PHE A 341 20.02 15.51 -31.05
N ASP A 342 20.64 14.73 -31.94
CA ASP A 342 20.63 14.93 -33.38
C ASP A 342 19.88 13.76 -34.05
N ALA A 343 18.63 14.01 -34.44
CA ALA A 343 17.78 13.02 -35.09
C ALA A 343 18.37 12.49 -36.41
N SER A 344 19.27 13.25 -37.06
CA SER A 344 19.90 12.81 -38.31
C SER A 344 20.85 11.62 -38.14
N ARG A 345 21.30 11.33 -36.90
CA ARG A 345 22.11 10.15 -36.57
C ARG A 345 21.33 8.84 -36.63
N TYR A 346 20.00 8.89 -36.64
CA TYR A 346 19.10 7.73 -36.61
C TYR A 346 18.11 7.73 -37.78
N PRO A 347 18.59 7.69 -39.04
CA PRO A 347 17.72 7.76 -40.20
C PRO A 347 16.80 6.53 -40.27
N GLY A 348 15.48 6.77 -40.33
CA GLY A 348 14.47 5.72 -40.45
C GLY A 348 13.99 5.11 -39.13
N ASP A 349 14.52 5.54 -37.99
CA ASP A 349 13.97 5.19 -36.68
C ASP A 349 12.66 5.94 -36.41
N SER A 350 11.64 5.23 -35.92
CA SER A 350 10.35 5.82 -35.53
C SER A 350 10.42 6.59 -34.21
N ASP A 351 11.39 6.27 -33.34
CA ASP A 351 11.63 6.97 -32.08
C ASP A 351 13.14 7.14 -31.77
N PRO A 352 13.84 7.96 -32.58
CA PRO A 352 15.28 8.14 -32.48
C PRO A 352 15.75 8.71 -31.14
N ALA A 353 14.86 9.40 -30.42
CA ALA A 353 15.17 9.98 -29.12
C ALA A 353 15.27 8.91 -28.03
N SER A 354 14.32 7.98 -27.98
CA SER A 354 14.38 6.83 -27.06
C SER A 354 15.57 5.92 -27.35
N THR A 355 15.89 5.69 -28.63
CA THR A 355 17.07 4.93 -29.05
C THR A 355 18.36 5.58 -28.56
N TRP A 356 18.52 6.90 -28.73
CA TRP A 356 19.69 7.63 -28.24
C TRP A 356 19.83 7.57 -26.71
N ALA A 357 18.74 7.78 -25.96
CA ALA A 357 18.78 7.69 -24.50
C ALA A 357 19.17 6.29 -24.02
N ARG A 358 18.70 5.25 -24.72
CA ARG A 358 19.07 3.85 -24.46
C ARG A 358 20.56 3.59 -24.71
N GLU A 359 21.12 4.10 -25.80
CA GLU A 359 22.56 3.98 -26.09
C GLU A 359 23.42 4.68 -25.03
N GLU A 360 23.02 5.87 -24.58
CA GLU A 360 23.74 6.61 -23.54
C GLU A 360 23.64 5.92 -22.17
N ALA A 361 22.50 5.28 -21.87
CA ALA A 361 22.35 4.43 -20.69
C ALA A 361 23.28 3.20 -20.76
N GLU A 362 23.29 2.49 -21.90
CA GLU A 362 24.16 1.33 -22.16
C GLU A 362 25.65 1.70 -22.06
N ARG A 363 26.04 2.89 -22.49
CA ARG A 363 27.42 3.39 -22.38
C ARG A 363 27.87 3.54 -20.92
N ARG A 364 26.97 3.94 -20.01
CA ARG A 364 27.27 4.13 -18.59
C ARG A 364 27.07 2.85 -17.77
N TYR A 365 26.12 2.02 -18.18
CA TYR A 365 25.76 0.75 -17.54
C TYR A 365 25.72 -0.36 -18.60
N PRO A 366 26.87 -0.94 -18.96
CA PRO A 366 26.93 -1.98 -19.97
C PRO A 366 26.00 -3.15 -19.64
N GLY A 367 25.18 -3.57 -20.61
CA GLY A 367 24.19 -4.65 -20.51
C GLY A 367 22.79 -4.21 -20.11
N ILE A 368 22.57 -2.95 -19.71
CA ILE A 368 21.29 -2.46 -19.20
C ILE A 368 20.16 -2.53 -20.22
N ALA A 369 20.47 -2.27 -21.48
CA ALA A 369 19.53 -2.26 -22.58
C ALA A 369 18.94 -3.66 -22.86
N ASN A 370 19.67 -4.72 -22.52
CA ASN A 370 19.25 -6.11 -22.69
C ASN A 370 18.38 -6.61 -21.52
N LEU A 371 18.41 -5.90 -20.39
CA LEU A 371 17.65 -6.22 -19.18
C LEU A 371 16.38 -5.36 -19.06
N ALA A 372 16.23 -4.36 -19.94
CA ALA A 372 15.12 -3.41 -19.94
C ALA A 372 13.75 -4.12 -20.02
N LEU A 373 12.85 -3.78 -19.10
CA LEU A 373 11.46 -4.21 -19.21
C LEU A 373 10.80 -3.42 -20.36
N THR A 374 10.54 -4.11 -21.48
CA THR A 374 9.83 -3.52 -22.62
C THR A 374 8.43 -3.07 -22.18
N ASN A 375 8.11 -1.79 -22.41
CA ASN A 375 6.77 -1.17 -22.34
C ASN A 375 6.19 -0.80 -20.95
N HIS A 376 6.99 -0.70 -19.89
CA HIS A 376 6.44 -0.59 -18.52
C HIS A 376 6.43 0.77 -17.84
N TRP A 377 6.69 1.89 -18.54
CA TRP A 377 7.06 3.09 -17.80
C TRP A 377 6.12 4.31 -18.00
N PRO A 378 5.68 4.92 -16.88
CA PRO A 378 4.86 6.12 -16.86
C PRO A 378 5.53 7.31 -17.60
N SER A 379 4.80 8.04 -18.46
CA SER A 379 5.24 9.37 -18.92
C SER A 379 5.18 10.35 -17.76
N THR A 380 6.27 10.84 -17.19
CA THR A 380 6.17 11.75 -16.04
C THR A 380 5.50 13.07 -16.43
N GLY A 381 4.92 13.80 -15.46
CA GLY A 381 4.25 15.10 -15.70
C GLY A 381 5.13 16.19 -16.33
N ASP A 382 6.44 15.92 -16.47
CA ASP A 382 7.41 16.73 -17.22
C ASP A 382 7.54 16.34 -18.71
N SER A 383 6.59 15.55 -19.24
CA SER A 383 6.57 15.01 -20.61
C SER A 383 7.72 14.05 -20.97
N THR A 384 8.46 13.54 -19.99
CA THR A 384 9.52 12.55 -20.22
C THR A 384 8.93 11.15 -20.37
N LEU A 385 9.23 10.50 -21.50
CA LEU A 385 9.02 9.06 -21.68
C LEU A 385 10.22 8.32 -21.08
N TRP A 386 10.01 7.62 -19.98
CA TRP A 386 11.03 6.80 -19.36
C TRP A 386 11.03 5.37 -19.94
N GLN A 387 12.20 4.76 -19.95
CA GLN A 387 12.44 3.33 -20.07
C GLN A 387 13.29 2.92 -18.86
N GLY A 388 13.28 1.64 -18.49
CA GLY A 388 13.91 1.26 -17.24
C GLY A 388 14.07 -0.22 -16.99
N VAL A 389 14.92 -0.51 -16.01
CA VAL A 389 15.18 -1.85 -15.50
C VAL A 389 15.29 -1.85 -13.97
N TYR A 390 14.88 -2.96 -13.38
CA TYR A 390 15.26 -3.34 -12.03
C TYR A 390 16.35 -4.42 -12.11
N THR A 391 17.50 -4.20 -11.46
CA THR A 391 18.68 -5.08 -11.62
C THR A 391 18.56 -6.42 -10.88
N GLY A 392 17.45 -6.68 -10.19
CA GLY A 392 17.26 -7.87 -9.35
C GLY A 392 17.69 -7.66 -7.90
N PRO A 393 17.50 -8.64 -7.01
CA PRO A 393 18.00 -8.56 -5.62
C PRO A 393 19.54 -8.44 -5.57
N ARG A 394 20.05 -7.84 -4.49
CA ARG A 394 21.50 -7.75 -4.22
C ARG A 394 22.06 -9.04 -3.63
#